data_AF-A0A8J3ZX72-F1
#
_entry.id   AF-A0A8J3ZX72-F1
#
_cell.length_a   1.000
_cell.length_b   1.000
_cell.length_c   1.000
_cell.angle_alpha   90.00
_cell.angle_beta   90.00
_cell.angle_gamma   90.00
#
_symmetry.space_group_name_H-M   'P 1'
#
loop_
_entity.id
_entity.type
_entity.pdbx_description
1 polymer ?
#
loop_
_entity_poly.entity_id
_entity_poly.type
_entity_poly.pdbx_seq_one_letter_code
_entity_poly.pdbx_strand_id
1 'polypeptide(L)'
;MAIATTTQFGQTAEYLSQARRLLRQREYRRAIELIDRHLLDTTNTPVPMEDLRTYAYELLGKRGASATRRAPVNLRRGVPVSLRRPVAVDLHRLTRSQLERILTWLLSGEIRAADEALRADEYADAVAACEAAERIDNRSTHVAMVHARARYELAVLALNGQAADLDDVAKQLQKAGWLVMRAAHDPTVRDAHKKLSVAIDDVTAIVERRRARTARADAVSGVVQRFNRLVQHYDDKDQLISHVQLGNARASLAQIRADVDRLLRVNAPDSPAGMILVDLRGQCARYKEHLERVGRRIRAD
;
A
#
# COMPACT_ATOMS: atom_id res chain seq x y z
N MET A 1 50.28 27.86 -12.01
CA MET A 1 49.61 27.79 -10.69
C MET A 1 48.18 27.26 -10.85
N ALA A 2 48.00 25.94 -10.94
CA ALA A 2 46.69 25.30 -11.19
C ALA A 2 46.50 24.02 -10.36
N ILE A 3 46.85 24.08 -9.07
CA ILE A 3 46.83 22.91 -8.16
C ILE A 3 45.85 23.12 -6.97
N ALA A 4 45.40 24.35 -6.70
CA ALA A 4 44.56 24.64 -5.53
C ALA A 4 43.07 24.29 -5.71
N THR A 5 42.56 24.29 -6.94
CA THR A 5 41.14 24.00 -7.22
C THR A 5 40.83 22.51 -7.08
N THR A 6 41.68 21.60 -7.54
CA THR A 6 41.37 20.16 -7.51
C THR A 6 41.30 19.58 -6.09
N THR A 7 42.15 20.06 -5.17
CA THR A 7 42.19 19.62 -3.76
C THR A 7 41.02 20.14 -2.93
N GLN A 8 40.58 21.38 -3.15
CA GLN A 8 39.43 21.96 -2.44
C GLN A 8 38.10 21.28 -2.81
N PHE A 9 37.92 20.90 -4.08
CA PHE A 9 36.72 20.18 -4.52
C PHE A 9 36.68 18.73 -3.98
N GLY A 10 37.84 18.06 -3.88
CA GLY A 10 37.94 16.72 -3.28
C GLY A 10 37.56 16.69 -1.79
N GLN A 11 38.06 17.65 -1.01
CA GLN A 11 37.71 17.79 0.42
C GLN A 11 36.23 18.13 0.63
N THR A 12 35.66 18.93 -0.28
CA THR A 12 34.23 19.28 -0.29
C THR A 12 33.34 18.04 -0.51
N ALA A 13 33.73 17.17 -1.44
CA ALA A 13 32.98 15.93 -1.71
C ALA A 13 33.06 14.92 -0.56
N GLU A 14 34.24 14.76 0.05
CA GLU A 14 34.46 13.86 1.18
C GLU A 14 33.61 14.26 2.39
N TYR A 15 33.61 15.54 2.81
CA TYR A 15 32.80 15.94 3.96
C TYR A 15 31.30 15.79 3.68
N LEU A 16 30.82 16.11 2.47
CA LEU A 16 29.40 15.93 2.12
C LEU A 16 29.02 14.46 2.20
N SER A 17 29.88 13.56 1.71
CA SER A 17 29.65 12.12 1.83
C SER A 17 29.58 11.67 3.30
N GLN A 18 30.44 12.22 4.16
CA GLN A 18 30.46 11.93 5.58
C GLN A 18 29.23 12.50 6.30
N ALA A 19 28.82 13.74 5.99
CA ALA A 19 27.61 14.36 6.50
C ALA A 19 26.37 13.54 6.11
N ARG A 20 26.28 13.12 4.84
CA ARG A 20 25.22 12.25 4.34
C ARG A 20 25.16 10.94 5.11
N ARG A 21 26.31 10.28 5.33
CA ARG A 21 26.40 9.04 6.10
C ARG A 21 25.87 9.23 7.53
N LEU A 22 26.31 10.28 8.22
CA LEU A 22 25.89 10.58 9.59
C LEU A 22 24.39 10.87 9.69
N LEU A 23 23.83 11.65 8.75
CA LEU A 23 22.39 11.92 8.68
C LEU A 23 21.58 10.62 8.49
N ARG A 24 22.02 9.75 7.60
CA ARG A 24 21.37 8.44 7.34
C ARG A 24 21.45 7.50 8.54
N GLN A 25 22.56 7.52 9.26
CA GLN A 25 22.76 6.77 10.51
C GLN A 25 22.06 7.41 11.72
N ARG A 26 21.36 8.54 11.52
CA ARG A 26 20.66 9.31 12.54
C ARG A 26 21.59 9.87 13.63
N GLU A 27 22.86 10.07 13.30
CA GLU A 27 23.89 10.69 14.15
C GLU A 27 23.86 12.23 14.01
N TYR A 28 22.68 12.83 14.22
CA TYR A 28 22.43 14.24 13.89
C TYR A 28 23.37 15.23 14.61
N ARG A 29 23.75 14.96 15.86
CA ARG A 29 24.69 15.81 16.60
C ARG A 29 26.07 15.86 15.93
N ARG A 30 26.60 14.71 15.53
CA ARG A 30 27.88 14.61 14.82
C ARG A 30 27.78 15.21 13.42
N ALA A 31 26.64 15.05 12.75
CA ALA A 31 26.39 15.71 11.46
C ALA A 31 26.42 17.24 11.60
N ILE A 32 25.76 17.80 12.62
CA ILE A 32 25.78 19.24 12.91
C ILE A 32 27.19 19.73 13.20
N GLU A 33 27.95 19.03 14.07
CA GLU A 33 29.34 19.41 14.36
C GLU A 33 30.22 19.41 13.12
N LEU A 34 30.03 18.46 12.20
CA LEU A 34 30.75 18.40 10.94
C LEU A 34 30.35 19.56 10.01
N ILE A 35 29.05 19.84 9.89
CA ILE A 35 28.52 20.93 9.07
C ILE A 35 29.00 22.29 9.58
N ASP A 36 28.96 22.52 10.89
CA ASP A 36 29.37 23.79 11.52
C ASP A 36 30.87 24.09 11.32
N ARG A 37 31.72 23.05 11.28
CA ARG A 37 33.16 23.21 11.02
C ARG A 37 33.47 23.65 9.60
N HIS A 38 32.60 23.36 8.64
CA HIS A 38 32.81 23.61 7.21
C HIS A 38 31.81 24.60 6.61
N LEU A 39 31.05 25.31 7.45
CA LEU A 39 29.97 26.20 7.03
C LEU A 39 30.47 27.37 6.15
N LEU A 40 31.71 27.84 6.40
CA LEU A 40 32.31 29.00 5.73
C LEU A 40 33.14 28.64 4.48
N ASP A 41 33.46 27.34 4.30
CA ASP A 41 34.46 26.90 3.31
C ASP A 41 33.83 26.52 1.95
N THR A 42 32.51 26.66 1.79
CA THR A 42 31.80 26.01 0.68
C THR A 42 30.82 26.93 -0.04
N THR A 43 31.26 27.49 -1.18
CA THR A 43 30.45 28.33 -2.06
C THR A 43 29.85 27.59 -3.27
N ASN A 44 29.98 26.26 -3.35
CA ASN A 44 29.50 25.50 -4.52
C ASN A 44 29.12 24.04 -4.20
N THR A 45 28.12 23.85 -3.34
CA THR A 45 27.62 22.53 -2.92
C THR A 45 26.27 22.21 -3.56
N PRO A 46 25.94 20.92 -3.81
CA PRO A 46 24.64 20.53 -4.39
C PRO A 46 23.44 20.89 -3.50
N VAL A 47 23.69 21.13 -2.22
CA VAL A 47 22.72 21.55 -1.21
C VAL A 47 23.34 22.66 -0.34
N PRO A 48 22.63 23.78 -0.10
CA PRO A 48 23.14 24.83 0.78
C PRO A 48 23.44 24.30 2.18
N MET A 49 24.62 24.63 2.71
CA MET A 49 25.07 24.13 4.01
C MET A 49 24.19 24.59 5.17
N GLU A 50 23.66 25.81 5.10
CA GLU A 50 22.69 26.32 6.06
C GLU A 50 21.38 25.51 6.05
N ASP A 51 20.89 25.13 4.87
CA ASP A 51 19.68 24.31 4.76
C ASP A 51 19.94 22.90 5.34
N LEU A 52 21.10 22.29 5.06
CA LEU A 52 21.51 21.00 5.64
C LEU A 52 21.63 21.06 7.17
N ARG A 53 22.20 22.16 7.68
CA ARG A 53 22.31 22.42 9.11
C ARG A 53 20.93 22.49 9.74
N THR A 54 20.03 23.29 9.16
CA THR A 54 18.65 23.45 9.61
C THR A 54 17.89 22.11 9.60
N TYR A 55 18.05 21.31 8.54
CA TYR A 55 17.49 19.97 8.45
C TYR A 55 17.98 19.05 9.58
N ALA A 56 19.29 19.04 9.86
CA ALA A 56 19.87 18.22 10.91
C ALA A 56 19.35 18.61 12.31
N TYR A 57 19.19 19.91 12.58
CA TYR A 57 18.58 20.41 13.82
C TYR A 57 17.09 20.05 13.93
N GLU A 58 16.33 20.13 12.84
CA GLU A 58 14.92 19.73 12.81
C GLU A 58 14.75 18.25 13.21
N LEU A 59 15.57 17.37 12.65
CA LEU A 59 15.56 15.94 12.98
C LEU A 59 16.01 15.64 14.41
N LEU A 60 17.02 16.37 14.91
CA LEU A 60 17.46 16.27 16.30
C LEU A 60 16.34 16.68 17.27
N GLY A 61 15.61 17.76 16.96
CA GLY A 61 14.48 18.24 17.74
C GLY A 61 13.32 17.25 17.82
N LYS A 62 12.96 16.60 16.71
CA LYS A 62 11.90 15.57 16.68
C LYS A 62 12.22 14.36 17.56
N ARG A 63 13.50 13.97 17.68
CA ARG A 63 13.93 12.81 18.47
C ARG A 63 14.08 13.11 19.97
N GLY A 64 14.21 14.39 20.35
CA GLY A 64 14.32 14.85 21.75
C GLY A 64 12.98 15.12 22.45
N ALA A 65 11.85 14.89 21.77
CA ALA A 65 10.51 15.28 22.21
C ALA A 65 9.93 14.34 23.28
N SER A 66 10.42 14.46 24.52
CA SER A 66 9.55 14.31 25.69
C SER A 66 8.65 15.55 25.76
N ALA A 67 7.37 15.40 26.15
CA ALA A 67 6.39 16.49 26.19
C ALA A 67 6.83 17.68 27.09
N THR A 68 7.74 17.47 28.04
CA THR A 68 8.34 18.52 28.90
C THR A 68 9.51 19.26 28.25
N ARG A 69 9.96 18.88 27.05
CA ARG A 69 11.04 19.53 26.27
C ARG A 69 10.53 20.25 25.02
N ARG A 70 9.24 20.62 24.98
CA ARG A 70 8.63 21.48 23.95
C ARG A 70 8.87 22.98 24.15
N ALA A 71 9.70 23.37 25.13
CA ALA A 71 10.31 24.68 25.03
C ALA A 71 11.27 24.67 23.82
N PRO A 72 11.45 25.78 23.08
CA PRO A 72 12.62 25.89 22.21
C PRO A 72 13.80 25.42 23.06
N VAL A 73 14.62 24.50 22.54
CA VAL A 73 15.80 24.06 23.28
C VAL A 73 16.64 25.31 23.46
N ASN A 74 16.44 25.99 24.58
CA ASN A 74 17.41 26.85 25.17
C ASN A 74 18.59 25.90 25.36
N LEU A 75 19.53 25.98 24.43
CA LEU A 75 20.86 25.36 24.43
C LEU A 75 21.68 25.85 25.65
N ARG A 76 21.05 26.10 26.81
CA ARG A 76 21.61 26.79 27.96
C ARG A 76 21.97 25.88 29.12
N ARG A 77 21.63 24.59 29.15
CA ARG A 77 22.16 23.69 30.19
C ARG A 77 22.46 22.31 29.63
N GLY A 78 23.76 22.03 29.49
CA GLY A 78 24.30 20.72 29.12
C GLY A 78 24.92 20.62 27.72
N VAL A 79 25.36 21.72 27.13
CA VAL A 79 26.15 21.70 25.89
C VAL A 79 27.56 21.19 26.24
N PRO A 80 28.08 20.15 25.55
CA PRO A 80 29.48 19.75 25.66
C PRO A 80 30.39 20.96 25.41
N VAL A 81 31.43 21.10 26.22
CA VAL A 81 32.27 22.29 26.35
C VAL A 81 32.94 22.76 25.04
N SER A 82 32.88 21.98 23.97
CA SER A 82 33.40 22.30 22.63
C SER A 82 32.53 23.24 21.77
N LEU A 83 31.28 23.56 22.16
CA LEU A 83 30.39 24.44 21.37
C LEU A 83 30.10 25.79 22.08
N ARG A 84 31.16 26.44 22.59
CA ARG A 84 31.10 27.68 23.38
C ARG A 84 30.82 28.98 22.60
N ARG A 85 30.16 28.92 21.45
CA ARG A 85 29.47 30.10 20.93
C ARG A 85 27.98 29.82 20.98
N PRO A 86 27.17 30.66 21.67
CA PRO A 86 25.75 30.64 21.47
C PRO A 86 25.53 31.14 20.05
N VAL A 87 25.58 30.23 19.08
CA VAL A 87 25.02 30.54 17.78
C VAL A 87 23.53 30.65 18.09
N ALA A 88 23.03 31.88 18.16
CA ALA A 88 21.63 32.12 17.87
C ALA A 88 21.45 31.64 16.43
N VAL A 89 21.22 30.33 16.27
CA VAL A 89 20.92 29.76 14.96
C VAL A 89 19.50 30.21 14.71
N ASP A 90 19.34 31.24 13.88
CA ASP A 90 18.06 31.50 13.23
C ASP A 90 17.79 30.29 12.33
N LEU A 91 17.21 29.25 12.94
CA LEU A 91 16.70 28.10 12.21
C LEU A 91 15.49 28.60 11.42
N HIS A 92 15.72 29.02 10.19
CA HIS A 92 14.64 29.30 9.27
C HIS A 92 13.83 28.03 9.06
N ARG A 93 12.52 28.17 8.85
CA ARG A 93 11.72 27.02 8.45
C ARG A 93 12.09 26.68 7.01
N LEU A 94 12.58 25.46 6.77
CA LEU A 94 12.82 24.98 5.42
C LEU A 94 11.52 25.09 4.61
N THR A 95 11.61 25.79 3.48
CA THR A 95 10.54 25.76 2.48
C THR A 95 10.44 24.35 1.89
N ARG A 96 9.32 24.03 1.24
CA ARG A 96 9.14 22.71 0.60
C ARG A 96 10.24 22.41 -0.42
N SER A 97 10.64 23.39 -1.24
CA SER A 97 11.66 23.20 -2.27
C SER A 97 13.06 22.99 -1.69
N GLN A 98 13.40 23.67 -0.58
CA GLN A 98 14.65 23.44 0.15
C GLN A 98 14.68 22.04 0.76
N LEU A 99 13.59 21.62 1.40
CA LEU A 99 13.47 20.28 1.95
C LEU A 99 13.59 19.22 0.86
N GLU A 100 12.87 19.37 -0.26
CA GLU A 100 12.93 18.39 -1.34
C GLU A 100 14.34 18.29 -1.93
N ARG A 101 15.05 19.42 -2.13
CA ARG A 101 16.45 19.42 -2.58
C ARG A 101 17.38 18.62 -1.65
N ILE A 102 17.24 18.82 -0.33
CA ILE A 102 17.99 18.06 0.66
C ILE A 102 17.67 16.58 0.57
N LEU A 103 16.39 16.24 0.48
CA LEU A 103 15.94 14.85 0.43
C LEU A 103 16.38 14.16 -0.87
N THR A 104 16.31 14.82 -2.02
CA THR A 104 16.83 14.30 -3.29
C THR A 104 18.34 14.00 -3.19
N TRP A 105 19.12 14.87 -2.55
CA TRP A 105 20.54 14.61 -2.31
C TRP A 105 20.76 13.47 -1.30
N LEU A 106 20.06 13.47 -0.17
CA LEU A 106 20.21 12.49 0.91
C LEU A 106 19.82 11.07 0.46
N LEU A 107 18.77 10.97 -0.34
CA LEU A 107 18.14 9.74 -0.81
C LEU A 107 18.53 9.37 -2.25
N SER A 108 19.51 10.07 -2.85
CA SER A 108 19.89 9.89 -4.26
C SER A 108 20.27 8.45 -4.65
N GLY A 109 20.76 7.65 -3.69
CA GLY A 109 21.15 6.26 -3.95
C GLY A 109 19.91 5.38 -4.13
N GLU A 110 18.94 5.52 -3.23
CA GLU A 110 17.65 4.84 -3.30
C GLU A 110 16.82 5.31 -4.49
N ILE A 111 16.79 6.61 -4.75
CA ILE A 111 16.08 7.17 -5.91
C ILE A 111 16.65 6.58 -7.19
N ARG A 112 17.98 6.57 -7.33
CA ARG A 112 18.64 5.98 -8.51
C ARG A 112 18.32 4.48 -8.65
N ALA A 113 18.44 3.72 -7.57
CA ALA A 113 18.13 2.29 -7.58
C ALA A 113 16.66 2.03 -7.96
N ALA A 114 15.73 2.83 -7.43
CA ALA A 114 14.31 2.71 -7.77
C ALA A 114 14.04 3.06 -9.24
N ASP A 115 14.65 4.11 -9.77
CA ASP A 115 14.51 4.51 -11.17
C ASP A 115 15.13 3.49 -12.13
N GLU A 116 16.28 2.90 -11.78
CA GLU A 116 16.92 1.83 -12.55
C GLU A 116 16.04 0.58 -12.57
N ALA A 117 15.55 0.14 -11.41
CA ALA A 117 14.63 -0.98 -11.29
C ALA A 117 13.33 -0.75 -12.07
N LEU A 118 12.75 0.47 -12.02
CA LEU A 118 11.57 0.83 -12.83
C LEU A 118 11.83 0.76 -14.34
N ARG A 119 13.04 1.08 -14.81
CA ARG A 119 13.40 0.97 -16.23
C ARG A 119 13.63 -0.48 -16.65
N ALA A 120 14.00 -1.35 -15.71
CA ALA A 120 14.23 -2.76 -15.91
C ALA A 120 12.97 -3.62 -15.68
N ASP A 121 11.80 -2.99 -15.43
CA ASP A 121 10.55 -3.65 -15.04
C ASP A 121 10.65 -4.50 -13.75
N GLU A 122 11.67 -4.24 -12.93
CA GLU A 122 11.92 -4.88 -11.62
C GLU A 122 11.12 -4.16 -10.52
N TYR A 123 9.78 -4.18 -10.63
CA TYR A 123 8.90 -3.35 -9.78
C TYR A 123 9.01 -3.65 -8.28
N ALA A 124 9.27 -4.90 -7.90
CA ALA A 124 9.47 -5.28 -6.50
C ALA A 124 10.73 -4.65 -5.90
N ASP A 125 11.82 -4.59 -6.67
CA ASP A 125 13.08 -3.98 -6.25
C ASP A 125 12.94 -2.44 -6.19
N ALA A 126 12.18 -1.86 -7.13
CA ALA A 126 11.83 -0.43 -7.06
C ALA A 126 11.04 -0.08 -5.79
N VAL A 127 10.08 -0.93 -5.39
CA VAL A 127 9.35 -0.78 -4.11
C VAL A 127 10.32 -0.90 -2.93
N ALA A 128 11.19 -1.91 -2.91
CA ALA A 128 12.15 -2.12 -1.82
C ALA A 128 13.12 -0.94 -1.65
N ALA A 129 13.63 -0.38 -2.75
CA ALA A 129 14.47 0.82 -2.76
C ALA A 129 13.72 2.04 -2.21
N CYS A 130 12.46 2.24 -2.62
CA CYS A 130 11.62 3.31 -2.11
C CYS A 130 11.31 3.16 -0.61
N GLU A 131 11.05 1.95 -0.14
CA GLU A 131 10.85 1.68 1.29
C GLU A 131 12.12 1.95 2.10
N ALA A 132 13.30 1.62 1.56
CA ALA A 132 14.57 1.98 2.17
C ALA A 132 14.73 3.51 2.31
N ALA A 133 14.32 4.27 1.29
CA ALA A 133 14.30 5.73 1.34
C ALA A 133 13.35 6.26 2.43
N GLU A 134 12.13 5.72 2.52
CA GLU A 134 11.14 6.14 3.53
C GLU A 134 11.59 5.87 4.97
N ARG A 135 12.41 4.83 5.22
CA ARG A 135 13.00 4.55 6.54
C ARG A 135 14.01 5.62 6.97
N ILE A 136 14.64 6.31 6.01
CA ILE A 136 15.53 7.44 6.26
C ILE A 136 14.69 8.69 6.49
N ASP A 137 13.85 9.07 5.53
CA ASP A 137 12.90 10.17 5.64
C ASP A 137 11.75 9.99 4.64
N ASN A 138 10.51 10.05 5.11
CA ASN A 138 9.31 9.81 4.31
C ASN A 138 8.67 11.10 3.75
N ARG A 139 9.31 12.26 3.93
CA ARG A 139 8.75 13.55 3.50
C ARG A 139 8.99 13.87 2.02
N SER A 140 9.85 13.12 1.33
CA SER A 140 10.17 13.38 -0.08
C SER A 140 8.96 13.10 -0.96
N THR A 141 8.55 14.12 -1.72
CA THR A 141 7.46 14.03 -2.69
C THR A 141 7.90 13.25 -3.93
N HIS A 142 9.16 13.39 -4.34
CA HIS A 142 9.73 12.61 -5.43
C HIS A 142 9.74 11.11 -5.12
N VAL A 143 10.26 10.70 -3.96
CA VAL A 143 10.22 9.29 -3.52
C VAL A 143 8.78 8.79 -3.43
N ALA A 144 7.86 9.62 -2.92
CA ALA A 144 6.44 9.24 -2.88
C ALA A 144 5.87 8.91 -4.26
N MET A 145 6.18 9.74 -5.27
CA MET A 145 5.73 9.53 -6.65
C MET A 145 6.34 8.28 -7.29
N VAL A 146 7.66 8.08 -7.14
CA VAL A 146 8.35 6.90 -7.67
C VAL A 146 7.82 5.62 -7.00
N HIS A 147 7.63 5.64 -5.68
CA HIS A 147 7.08 4.53 -4.91
C HIS A 147 5.63 4.22 -5.32
N ALA A 148 4.80 5.25 -5.52
CA ALA A 148 3.44 5.09 -6.00
C ALA A 148 3.41 4.42 -7.37
N ARG A 149 4.27 4.86 -8.30
CA ARG A 149 4.39 4.26 -9.63
C ARG A 149 4.81 2.80 -9.53
N ALA A 150 5.86 2.48 -8.78
CA ALA A 150 6.33 1.11 -8.62
C ALA A 150 5.24 0.18 -8.08
N ARG A 151 4.47 0.63 -7.08
CA ARG A 151 3.32 -0.14 -6.54
C ARG A 151 2.18 -0.30 -7.54
N TYR A 152 1.89 0.75 -8.31
CA TYR A 152 0.90 0.69 -9.37
C TYR A 152 1.29 -0.35 -10.43
N GLU A 153 2.52 -0.30 -10.95
CA GLU A 153 2.99 -1.23 -11.97
C GLU A 153 3.03 -2.67 -11.44
N LEU A 154 3.48 -2.86 -10.19
CA LEU A 154 3.45 -4.16 -9.53
C LEU A 154 2.02 -4.72 -9.41
N ALA A 155 1.05 -3.87 -9.06
CA ALA A 155 -0.36 -4.23 -8.97
C ALA A 155 -0.95 -4.60 -10.35
N VAL A 156 -0.59 -3.87 -11.41
CA VAL A 156 -1.00 -4.16 -12.79
C VAL A 156 -0.40 -5.49 -13.27
N LEU A 157 0.89 -5.72 -13.01
CA LEU A 157 1.57 -6.97 -13.33
C LEU A 157 0.88 -8.16 -12.64
N ALA A 158 0.60 -8.04 -11.33
CA ALA A 158 -0.11 -9.06 -10.58
C ALA A 158 -1.52 -9.32 -11.14
N LEU A 159 -2.25 -8.27 -11.52
CA LEU A 159 -3.61 -8.38 -12.08
C LEU A 159 -3.66 -9.08 -13.45
N ASN A 160 -2.57 -9.04 -14.22
CA ASN A 160 -2.44 -9.75 -15.49
C ASN A 160 -2.21 -11.26 -15.29
N GLY A 161 -1.85 -11.70 -14.08
CA GLY A 161 -1.76 -13.11 -13.72
C GLY A 161 -3.12 -13.80 -13.61
N GLN A 162 -3.18 -15.10 -13.96
CA GLN A 162 -4.41 -15.91 -13.90
C GLN A 162 -4.88 -16.19 -12.46
N ALA A 163 -3.96 -16.20 -11.49
CA ALA A 163 -4.22 -16.45 -10.07
C ALA A 163 -3.91 -15.22 -9.21
N ALA A 164 -4.23 -14.03 -9.72
CA ALA A 164 -3.98 -12.77 -9.01
C ALA A 164 -4.69 -12.75 -7.64
N ASP A 165 -3.92 -12.50 -6.57
CA ASP A 165 -4.48 -12.19 -5.25
C ASP A 165 -5.06 -10.78 -5.27
N LEU A 166 -6.39 -10.67 -5.44
CA LEU A 166 -7.09 -9.40 -5.52
C LEU A 166 -6.99 -8.57 -4.23
N ASP A 167 -6.73 -9.22 -3.08
CA ASP A 167 -6.56 -8.52 -1.80
C ASP A 167 -5.20 -7.87 -1.68
N ASP A 168 -4.15 -8.54 -2.14
CA ASP A 168 -2.83 -7.93 -2.23
C ASP A 168 -2.83 -6.78 -3.25
N VAL A 169 -3.37 -6.99 -4.45
CA VAL A 169 -3.49 -5.95 -5.50
C VAL A 169 -4.21 -4.71 -4.95
N ALA A 170 -5.34 -4.88 -4.25
CA ALA A 170 -6.07 -3.76 -3.65
C ALA A 170 -5.24 -3.00 -2.60
N LYS A 171 -4.47 -3.71 -1.76
CA LYS A 171 -3.58 -3.07 -0.78
C LYS A 171 -2.47 -2.28 -1.46
N GLN A 172 -1.88 -2.81 -2.53
CA GLN A 172 -0.86 -2.10 -3.31
C GLN A 172 -1.41 -0.81 -3.92
N LEU A 173 -2.60 -0.87 -4.54
CA LEU A 173 -3.28 0.30 -5.12
C LEU A 173 -3.67 1.33 -4.07
N GLN A 174 -4.20 0.90 -2.92
CA GLN A 174 -4.53 1.81 -1.82
C GLN A 174 -3.29 2.54 -1.32
N LYS A 175 -2.17 1.83 -1.15
CA LYS A 175 -0.91 2.42 -0.71
C LYS A 175 -0.35 3.38 -1.78
N ALA A 176 -0.42 3.01 -3.05
CA ALA A 176 -0.05 3.87 -4.17
C ALA A 176 -0.88 5.17 -4.16
N GLY A 177 -2.20 5.08 -4.01
CA GLY A 177 -3.09 6.24 -3.93
C GLY A 177 -2.73 7.20 -2.79
N TRP A 178 -2.44 6.66 -1.60
CA TRP A 178 -1.98 7.48 -0.48
C TRP A 178 -0.64 8.20 -0.77
N LEU A 179 0.30 7.51 -1.41
CA LEU A 179 1.60 8.08 -1.79
C LEU A 179 1.46 9.18 -2.85
N VAL A 180 0.58 8.99 -3.84
CA VAL A 180 0.22 10.01 -4.84
C VAL A 180 -0.34 11.24 -4.13
N MET A 181 -1.34 11.08 -3.26
CA MET A 181 -1.94 12.20 -2.53
C MET A 181 -0.92 12.96 -1.66
N ARG A 182 0.07 12.29 -1.10
CA ARG A 182 1.18 12.93 -0.35
C ARG A 182 1.99 13.89 -1.24
N ALA A 183 2.17 13.55 -2.51
CA ALA A 183 2.88 14.35 -3.50
C ALA A 183 2.02 15.43 -4.17
N ALA A 184 0.69 15.39 -4.04
CA ALA A 184 -0.27 16.26 -4.75
C ALA A 184 0.00 17.77 -4.62
N HIS A 185 0.56 18.18 -3.48
CA HIS A 185 0.80 19.58 -3.18
C HIS A 185 2.12 20.12 -3.73
N ASP A 186 2.95 19.28 -4.36
CA ASP A 186 4.18 19.70 -5.01
C ASP A 186 3.90 20.09 -6.48
N PRO A 187 4.14 21.36 -6.87
CA PRO A 187 3.85 21.82 -8.23
C PRO A 187 4.67 21.11 -9.30
N THR A 188 5.85 20.57 -8.97
CA THR A 188 6.74 19.93 -9.95
C THR A 188 6.24 18.57 -10.42
N VAL A 189 5.41 17.91 -9.62
CA VAL A 189 4.87 16.57 -9.90
C VAL A 189 3.35 16.57 -10.09
N ARG A 190 2.71 17.75 -10.14
CA ARG A 190 1.25 17.90 -10.19
C ARG A 190 0.58 17.15 -11.35
N ASP A 191 1.16 17.21 -12.54
CA ASP A 191 0.58 16.57 -13.72
C ASP A 191 0.79 15.05 -13.71
N ALA A 192 1.98 14.60 -13.31
CA ALA A 192 2.27 13.19 -13.11
C ALA A 192 1.36 12.58 -12.02
N HIS A 193 1.15 13.32 -10.92
CA HIS A 193 0.21 13.00 -9.85
C HIS A 193 -1.20 12.75 -10.41
N LYS A 194 -1.75 13.70 -11.18
CA LYS A 194 -3.12 13.57 -11.70
C LYS A 194 -3.27 12.35 -12.60
N LYS A 195 -2.31 12.13 -13.51
CA LYS A 195 -2.33 10.97 -14.42
C LYS A 195 -2.29 9.66 -13.65
N LEU A 196 -1.38 9.54 -12.67
CA LEU A 196 -1.24 8.33 -11.88
C LEU A 196 -2.45 8.09 -10.96
N SER A 197 -3.04 9.15 -10.38
CA SER A 197 -4.27 9.04 -9.58
C SER A 197 -5.41 8.44 -10.38
N VAL A 198 -5.66 8.96 -11.59
CA VAL A 198 -6.71 8.43 -12.48
C VAL A 198 -6.44 6.96 -12.84
N ALA A 199 -5.19 6.63 -13.17
CA ALA A 199 -4.82 5.26 -13.49
C ALA A 199 -5.03 4.29 -12.30
N ILE A 200 -4.72 4.73 -11.08
CA ILE A 200 -4.98 3.96 -9.86
C ILE A 200 -6.48 3.75 -9.66
N ASP A 201 -7.30 4.79 -9.84
CA ASP A 201 -8.76 4.70 -9.69
C ASP A 201 -9.37 3.72 -10.71
N ASP A 202 -8.92 3.79 -11.98
CA ASP A 202 -9.36 2.89 -13.04
C ASP A 202 -9.04 1.43 -12.73
N VAL A 203 -7.80 1.14 -12.30
CA VAL A 203 -7.40 -0.22 -11.94
C VAL A 203 -8.12 -0.70 -10.68
N THR A 204 -8.34 0.18 -9.70
CA THR A 204 -9.14 -0.14 -8.50
C THR A 204 -10.56 -0.55 -8.88
N ALA A 205 -11.21 0.17 -9.82
CA ALA A 205 -12.52 -0.20 -10.33
C ALA A 205 -12.53 -1.54 -11.09
N ILE A 206 -11.42 -1.92 -11.74
CA ILE A 206 -11.27 -3.25 -12.37
C ILE A 206 -11.20 -4.35 -11.30
N VAL A 207 -10.42 -4.13 -10.23
CA VAL A 207 -10.28 -5.08 -9.11
C VAL A 207 -11.62 -5.31 -8.43
N GLU A 208 -12.37 -4.24 -8.13
CA GLU A 208 -13.70 -4.36 -7.52
C GLU A 208 -14.70 -5.10 -8.41
N ARG A 209 -14.67 -4.86 -9.73
CA ARG A 209 -15.49 -5.63 -10.68
C ARG A 209 -15.10 -7.10 -10.75
N ARG A 210 -13.80 -7.44 -10.62
CA ARG A 210 -13.34 -8.83 -10.53
C ARG A 210 -13.80 -9.48 -9.22
N ARG A 211 -13.60 -8.82 -8.07
CA ARG A 211 -14.08 -9.28 -6.75
C ARG A 211 -15.58 -9.57 -6.76
N ALA A 212 -16.38 -8.65 -7.30
CA ALA A 212 -17.81 -8.83 -7.41
C ALA A 212 -18.19 -10.03 -8.28
N ARG A 213 -17.45 -10.31 -9.37
CA ARG A 213 -17.66 -11.50 -10.21
C ARG A 213 -17.29 -12.79 -9.47
N THR A 214 -16.14 -12.83 -8.80
CA THR A 214 -15.71 -13.98 -8.00
C THR A 214 -16.72 -14.29 -6.89
N ALA A 215 -17.10 -13.28 -6.10
CA ALA A 215 -18.09 -13.45 -5.03
C ALA A 215 -19.45 -13.94 -5.53
N ARG A 216 -19.88 -13.50 -6.73
CA ARG A 216 -21.10 -14.03 -7.36
C ARG A 216 -20.94 -15.49 -7.77
N ALA A 217 -19.82 -15.86 -8.39
CA ALA A 217 -19.54 -17.23 -8.77
C ALA A 217 -19.49 -18.17 -7.54
N ASP A 218 -18.84 -17.72 -6.46
CA ASP A 218 -18.77 -18.46 -5.19
C ASP A 218 -20.14 -18.62 -4.54
N ALA A 219 -20.99 -17.59 -4.60
CA ALA A 219 -22.36 -17.68 -4.09
C ALA A 219 -23.18 -18.73 -4.86
N VAL A 220 -23.07 -18.78 -6.20
CA VAL A 220 -23.73 -19.79 -7.03
C VAL A 220 -23.19 -21.19 -6.71
N SER A 221 -21.86 -21.35 -6.70
CA SER A 221 -21.20 -22.61 -6.35
C SER A 221 -21.61 -23.10 -4.96
N GLY A 222 -21.67 -22.21 -3.98
CA GLY A 222 -22.10 -22.53 -2.61
C GLY A 222 -23.53 -23.05 -2.53
N VAL A 223 -24.46 -22.49 -3.31
CA VAL A 223 -25.85 -22.98 -3.36
C VAL A 223 -25.93 -24.35 -4.05
N VAL A 224 -25.21 -24.54 -5.16
CA VAL A 224 -25.11 -25.84 -5.85
C VAL A 224 -24.54 -26.91 -4.92
N GLN A 225 -23.44 -26.62 -4.22
CA GLN A 225 -22.85 -27.55 -3.25
C GLN A 225 -23.81 -27.88 -2.10
N ARG A 226 -24.55 -26.89 -1.57
CA ARG A 226 -25.57 -27.15 -0.54
C ARG A 226 -26.66 -28.07 -1.04
N PHE A 227 -27.13 -27.88 -2.27
CA PHE A 227 -28.12 -28.77 -2.89
C PHE A 227 -27.56 -30.18 -3.08
N ASN A 228 -26.38 -30.32 -3.66
CA ASN A 228 -25.75 -31.63 -3.86
C ASN A 228 -25.52 -32.37 -2.54
N ARG A 229 -25.08 -31.68 -1.49
CA ARG A 229 -24.94 -32.25 -0.15
C ARG A 229 -26.30 -32.69 0.42
N LEU A 230 -27.35 -31.90 0.20
CA LEU A 230 -28.70 -32.26 0.64
C LEU A 230 -29.17 -33.55 -0.06
N VAL A 231 -29.01 -33.63 -1.38
CA VAL A 231 -29.37 -34.79 -2.18
C VAL A 231 -28.56 -36.01 -1.72
N GLN A 232 -27.22 -35.93 -1.71
CA GLN A 232 -26.34 -37.02 -1.27
C GLN A 232 -26.68 -37.52 0.13
N HIS A 233 -26.89 -36.61 1.09
CA HIS A 233 -27.15 -37.01 2.48
C HIS A 233 -28.42 -37.86 2.66
N TYR A 234 -29.43 -37.66 1.80
CA TYR A 234 -30.72 -38.33 1.90
C TYR A 234 -30.96 -39.40 0.81
N ASP A 235 -30.27 -39.33 -0.34
CA ASP A 235 -30.29 -40.35 -1.39
C ASP A 235 -29.36 -41.53 -1.07
N ASP A 236 -28.15 -41.30 -0.53
CA ASP A 236 -27.20 -42.38 -0.20
C ASP A 236 -27.70 -43.29 0.93
N LYS A 237 -28.78 -42.90 1.62
CA LYS A 237 -29.27 -43.63 2.79
C LYS A 237 -30.58 -44.35 2.61
N ASP A 238 -31.39 -44.12 1.56
CA ASP A 238 -32.80 -44.58 1.52
C ASP A 238 -33.61 -44.23 2.82
N GLN A 239 -33.09 -43.34 3.69
CA GLN A 239 -33.50 -43.22 5.10
C GLN A 239 -33.94 -41.81 5.47
N LEU A 240 -34.92 -41.30 4.72
CA LEU A 240 -35.90 -40.44 5.38
C LEU A 240 -36.85 -41.36 6.15
N ILE A 241 -36.41 -41.81 7.33
CA ILE A 241 -37.13 -42.73 8.21
C ILE A 241 -37.87 -42.01 9.34
N SER A 242 -37.71 -40.69 9.47
CA SER A 242 -38.38 -39.92 10.52
C SER A 242 -38.96 -38.59 10.03
N HIS A 243 -40.04 -38.15 10.70
CA HIS A 243 -40.63 -36.84 10.49
C HIS A 243 -39.65 -35.69 10.76
N VAL A 244 -38.71 -35.85 11.69
CA VAL A 244 -37.70 -34.84 12.00
C VAL A 244 -36.73 -34.66 10.84
N GLN A 245 -36.19 -35.76 10.28
CA GLN A 245 -35.31 -35.70 9.11
C GLN A 245 -36.03 -35.10 7.90
N LEU A 246 -37.29 -35.47 7.67
CA LEU A 246 -38.11 -34.89 6.61
C LEU A 246 -38.35 -33.38 6.81
N GLY A 247 -38.61 -32.96 8.05
CA GLY A 247 -38.74 -31.54 8.39
C GLY A 247 -37.46 -30.76 8.10
N ASN A 248 -36.31 -31.29 8.51
CA ASN A 248 -35.00 -30.69 8.25
C ASN A 248 -34.70 -30.61 6.75
N ALA A 249 -34.92 -31.68 6.00
CA ALA A 249 -34.72 -31.69 4.54
C ALA A 249 -35.59 -30.65 3.83
N ARG A 250 -36.87 -30.52 4.23
CA ARG A 250 -37.79 -29.50 3.69
C ARG A 250 -37.34 -28.08 4.03
N ALA A 251 -36.89 -27.84 5.26
CA ALA A 251 -36.38 -26.53 5.67
C ALA A 251 -35.11 -26.16 4.90
N SER A 252 -34.15 -27.08 4.77
CA SER A 252 -32.93 -26.87 3.98
C SER A 252 -33.24 -26.62 2.50
N LEU A 253 -34.17 -27.39 1.91
CA LEU A 253 -34.59 -27.17 0.52
C LEU A 253 -35.29 -25.81 0.34
N ALA A 254 -36.14 -25.41 1.29
CA ALA A 254 -36.80 -24.10 1.26
C ALA A 254 -35.77 -22.95 1.30
N GLN A 255 -34.75 -23.07 2.15
CA GLN A 255 -33.66 -22.10 2.21
C GLN A 255 -32.86 -22.05 0.90
N ILE A 256 -32.50 -23.20 0.34
CA ILE A 256 -31.79 -23.28 -0.96
C ILE A 256 -32.62 -22.62 -2.06
N ARG A 257 -33.94 -22.90 -2.13
CA ARG A 257 -34.83 -22.26 -3.10
C ARG A 257 -34.89 -20.75 -2.96
N ALA A 258 -35.00 -20.25 -1.73
CA ALA A 258 -34.98 -18.81 -1.47
C ALA A 258 -33.66 -18.16 -1.93
N ASP A 259 -32.53 -18.84 -1.69
CA ASP A 259 -31.22 -18.37 -2.13
C ASP A 259 -31.09 -18.40 -3.67
N VAL A 260 -31.59 -19.46 -4.34
CA VAL A 260 -31.64 -19.54 -5.80
C VAL A 260 -32.47 -18.40 -6.39
N ASP A 261 -33.70 -18.19 -5.87
CA ASP A 261 -34.59 -17.13 -6.35
C ASP A 261 -33.96 -15.74 -6.11
N ARG A 262 -33.24 -15.55 -5.00
CA ARG A 262 -32.48 -14.31 -4.73
C ARG A 262 -31.35 -14.13 -5.74
N LEU A 263 -30.57 -15.18 -6.05
CA LEU A 263 -29.47 -15.10 -7.00
C LEU A 263 -29.96 -14.90 -8.45
N LEU A 264 -31.12 -15.44 -8.82
CA LEU A 264 -31.74 -15.19 -10.13
C LEU A 264 -32.16 -13.73 -10.36
N ARG A 265 -32.40 -12.95 -9.29
CA ARG A 265 -32.70 -11.51 -9.42
C ARG A 265 -31.48 -10.69 -9.85
N VAL A 266 -30.28 -11.21 -9.61
CA VAL A 266 -29.01 -10.50 -9.87
C VAL A 266 -28.18 -11.14 -10.98
N ASN A 267 -28.59 -12.30 -11.49
CA ASN A 267 -27.95 -12.98 -12.62
C ASN A 267 -28.95 -13.07 -13.77
N ALA A 268 -28.59 -12.55 -14.94
CA ALA A 268 -29.42 -12.66 -16.14
C ALA A 268 -29.69 -14.14 -16.46
N PRO A 269 -30.93 -14.54 -16.80
CA PRO A 269 -31.29 -15.94 -17.05
C PRO A 269 -30.41 -16.61 -18.11
N ASP A 270 -30.02 -15.87 -19.14
CA ASP A 270 -29.25 -16.36 -20.28
C ASP A 270 -27.72 -16.39 -20.02
N SER A 271 -27.27 -15.92 -18.85
CA SER A 271 -25.87 -16.03 -18.45
C SER A 271 -25.54 -17.48 -18.03
N PRO A 272 -24.28 -17.94 -18.11
CA PRO A 272 -23.90 -19.27 -17.61
C PRO A 272 -24.34 -19.54 -16.17
N ALA A 273 -24.19 -18.55 -15.28
CA ALA A 273 -24.67 -18.63 -13.91
C ALA A 273 -26.20 -18.67 -13.81
N GLY A 274 -26.90 -17.88 -14.63
CA GLY A 274 -28.36 -17.86 -14.71
C GLY A 274 -28.92 -19.21 -15.14
N MET A 275 -28.35 -19.83 -16.18
CA MET A 275 -28.74 -21.15 -16.66
C MET A 275 -28.58 -22.22 -15.58
N ILE A 276 -27.45 -22.23 -14.86
CA ILE A 276 -27.22 -23.13 -13.72
C ILE A 276 -28.30 -22.92 -12.65
N LEU A 277 -28.61 -21.68 -12.31
CA LEU A 277 -29.61 -21.36 -11.28
C LEU A 277 -31.03 -21.72 -11.72
N VAL A 278 -31.37 -21.56 -13.00
CA VAL A 278 -32.66 -21.97 -13.58
C VAL A 278 -32.82 -23.48 -13.53
N ASP A 279 -31.79 -24.23 -13.93
CA ASP A 279 -31.80 -25.69 -13.82
C ASP A 279 -31.90 -26.12 -12.35
N LEU A 280 -31.10 -25.53 -11.46
CA LEU A 280 -31.15 -25.81 -10.03
C LEU A 280 -32.52 -25.51 -9.41
N ARG A 281 -33.21 -24.45 -9.86
CA ARG A 281 -34.58 -24.14 -9.46
C ARG A 281 -35.55 -25.26 -9.85
N GLY A 282 -35.41 -25.79 -11.07
CA GLY A 282 -36.17 -26.95 -11.55
C GLY A 282 -35.84 -28.24 -10.79
N GLN A 283 -34.57 -28.47 -10.48
CA GLN A 283 -34.13 -29.59 -9.63
C GLN A 283 -34.73 -29.48 -8.22
N CYS A 284 -34.73 -28.29 -7.62
CA CYS A 284 -35.35 -28.06 -6.32
C CYS A 284 -36.86 -28.33 -6.31
N ALA A 285 -37.57 -27.99 -7.40
CA ALA A 285 -38.99 -28.29 -7.54
C ALA A 285 -39.24 -29.81 -7.60
N ARG A 286 -38.47 -30.53 -8.42
CA ARG A 286 -38.53 -32.00 -8.50
C ARG A 286 -38.19 -32.67 -7.17
N TYR A 287 -37.17 -32.17 -6.46
CA TYR A 287 -36.79 -32.71 -5.15
C TYR A 287 -37.85 -32.43 -4.08
N LYS A 288 -38.55 -31.29 -4.15
CA LYS A 288 -39.69 -31.02 -3.27
C LYS A 288 -40.80 -32.06 -3.45
N GLU A 289 -41.17 -32.36 -4.69
CA GLU A 289 -42.18 -33.38 -5.00
C GLU A 289 -41.74 -34.78 -4.52
N HIS A 290 -40.44 -35.08 -4.62
CA HIS A 290 -39.86 -36.28 -4.03
C HIS A 290 -40.07 -36.32 -2.50
N LEU A 291 -39.69 -35.27 -1.76
CA LEU A 291 -39.91 -35.18 -0.31
C LEU A 291 -41.39 -35.23 0.09
N GLU A 292 -42.31 -34.76 -0.76
CA GLU A 292 -43.75 -34.87 -0.54
C GLU A 292 -44.26 -36.32 -0.72
N ARG A 293 -43.72 -37.07 -1.69
CA ARG A 293 -44.00 -38.50 -1.86
C ARG A 293 -43.47 -39.32 -0.69
N VAL A 294 -42.23 -39.07 -0.27
CA VAL A 294 -41.62 -39.72 0.90
C VAL A 294 -42.44 -39.45 2.17
N GLY A 295 -42.84 -38.19 2.40
CA GLY A 295 -43.67 -37.84 3.55
C GLY A 295 -45.05 -38.50 3.59
N ARG A 296 -45.61 -38.90 2.43
CA ARG A 296 -46.84 -39.70 2.38
C ARG A 296 -46.61 -41.15 2.80
N ARG A 297 -45.45 -41.73 2.47
CA ARG A 297 -45.07 -43.09 2.89
C ARG A 297 -44.87 -43.17 4.40
N ILE A 298 -44.10 -42.23 4.97
CA ILE A 298 -43.83 -42.18 6.42
C ILE A 298 -45.11 -42.01 7.26
N ARG A 299 -46.20 -41.46 6.70
CA ARG A 299 -47.50 -41.34 7.41
C ARG A 299 -48.36 -42.60 7.32
N ALA A 300 -48.06 -43.50 6.40
CA ALA A 300 -48.82 -44.72 6.16
C ALA A 300 -48.25 -45.92 6.95
N ASP A 301 -47.00 -45.82 7.37
CA ASP A 301 -46.31 -46.72 8.31
C ASP A 301 -46.50 -46.24 9.76
#